data_AF-A0A6J1SYX0-F1
#
_entry.id   AF-A0A6J1SYX0-F1
#
_cell.length_a   1.000
_cell.length_b   1.000
_cell.length_c   1.000
_cell.angle_alpha   90.00
_cell.angle_beta   90.00
_cell.angle_gamma   90.00
#
_symmetry.space_group_name_H-M   'P 1'
#
loop_
_entity.id
_entity.type
_entity.pdbx_description
1 polymer ?
#
loop_
_entity_poly.entity_id
_entity_poly.type
_entity_poly.pdbx_seq_one_letter_code
_entity_poly.pdbx_strand_id
1 'polypeptide(L)'
;MSPFSVMALCLVALAALHSAAALRCWSCDSQNDYACDDPFRTANRFALIECDNRAAQGPAYYHGYPVCRKVKQRTVDGRPLVIRSCGWVDPNDGGRSACNQLSTPGYIHQEYCSICNSDACNSAPRPNVPAAIFAAPLAALAAWMRR
;
A
#
# COMPACT_ATOMS: atom_id res chain seq x y z
N MET A 1 -24.47 22.26 -33.31
CA MET A 1 -23.91 20.94 -32.92
C MET A 1 -25.07 20.09 -32.43
N SER A 2 -25.22 18.86 -32.92
CA SER A 2 -26.33 18.01 -32.47
C SER A 2 -26.11 17.59 -31.01
N PRO A 3 -27.17 17.34 -30.22
CA PRO A 3 -27.03 16.88 -28.84
C PRO A 3 -26.24 15.56 -28.74
N PHE A 4 -26.31 14.73 -29.79
CA PHE A 4 -25.50 13.52 -29.93
C PHE A 4 -24.00 13.81 -30.07
N SER A 5 -23.62 14.86 -30.82
CA SER A 5 -22.22 15.29 -30.94
C SER A 5 -21.65 15.82 -29.62
N VAL A 6 -22.47 16.53 -28.82
CA VAL A 6 -22.04 17.04 -27.51
C VAL A 6 -21.83 15.89 -26.52
N MET A 7 -22.76 14.94 -26.49
CA MET A 7 -22.66 13.75 -25.62
C MET A 7 -21.43 12.90 -25.98
N ALA A 8 -21.16 12.68 -27.27
CA ALA A 8 -19.98 11.95 -27.72
C ALA A 8 -18.68 12.66 -27.32
N LEU A 9 -18.61 13.99 -27.45
CA LEU A 9 -17.44 14.78 -27.06
C LEU A 9 -17.16 14.68 -25.55
N CYS A 10 -18.22 14.73 -24.72
CA CYS A 10 -18.10 14.58 -23.27
C CYS A 10 -17.59 13.19 -22.86
N LEU A 11 -18.07 12.12 -23.51
CA LEU A 11 -17.60 10.76 -23.24
C LEU A 11 -16.13 10.57 -23.62
N VAL A 12 -15.69 11.14 -24.74
CA VAL A 12 -14.28 11.13 -25.15
C VAL A 12 -13.41 11.93 -24.18
N ALA A 13 -13.87 13.10 -23.72
CA ALA A 13 -13.16 13.90 -22.73
C ALA A 13 -13.05 13.19 -21.37
N LEU A 14 -14.10 12.51 -20.92
CA LEU A 14 -14.09 11.70 -19.68
C LEU A 14 -13.21 10.45 -19.80
N ALA A 15 -13.16 9.81 -20.97
CA ALA A 15 -12.25 8.70 -21.23
C ALA A 15 -10.78 9.17 -21.25
N ALA A 16 -10.50 10.38 -21.75
CA ALA A 16 -9.15 10.97 -21.75
C ALA A 16 -8.64 11.36 -20.35
N LEU A 17 -9.52 11.45 -19.34
CA LEU A 17 -9.16 11.73 -17.95
C LEU A 17 -8.75 10.50 -17.14
N HIS A 18 -8.82 9.28 -17.71
CA HIS A 18 -8.35 8.06 -17.04
C HIS A 18 -6.82 8.02 -16.99
N SER A 19 -6.24 8.73 -16.02
CA SER A 19 -4.84 8.60 -15.63
C SER A 19 -4.74 7.44 -14.63
N ALA A 20 -4.19 6.30 -15.06
CA ALA A 20 -3.83 5.24 -14.13
C ALA A 20 -2.56 5.64 -13.39
N ALA A 21 -2.68 6.26 -12.21
CA ALA A 21 -1.54 6.53 -11.35
C ALA A 21 -1.01 5.20 -10.78
N ALA A 22 0.31 5.02 -10.80
CA ALA A 22 0.95 3.89 -10.15
C ALA A 22 0.82 4.01 -8.61
N LEU A 23 0.71 2.88 -7.92
CA LEU A 23 0.70 2.84 -6.45
C LEU A 23 1.99 3.46 -5.91
N ARG A 24 1.89 4.36 -4.93
CA ARG A 24 3.05 4.99 -4.30
C ARG A 24 3.23 4.59 -2.85
N CYS A 25 4.44 4.21 -2.48
CA CYS A 25 4.75 3.69 -1.13
C CYS A 25 5.95 4.39 -0.52
N TRP A 26 5.99 4.45 0.81
CA TRP A 26 7.21 4.87 1.50
C TRP A 26 8.32 3.84 1.26
N SER A 27 9.52 4.32 0.94
CA SER A 27 10.72 3.49 0.84
C SER A 27 11.81 3.99 1.79
N CYS A 28 12.10 3.19 2.83
CA CYS A 28 13.10 3.53 3.83
C CYS A 28 13.51 2.31 4.68
N ASP A 29 14.61 2.45 5.40
CA ASP A 29 15.15 1.47 6.35
C ASP A 29 15.57 2.18 7.65
N SER A 30 15.10 1.66 8.80
CA SER A 30 15.40 2.22 10.13
C SER A 30 16.85 2.04 10.59
N GLN A 31 17.63 1.16 9.96
CA GLN A 31 19.06 1.03 10.19
C GLN A 31 19.82 2.25 9.67
N ASN A 32 19.38 2.81 8.54
CA ASN A 32 20.01 3.97 7.93
C ASN A 32 19.45 5.29 8.48
N ASP A 33 18.13 5.34 8.73
CA ASP A 33 17.49 6.52 9.33
C ASP A 33 16.43 6.09 10.35
N TYR A 34 16.69 6.37 11.63
CA TYR A 34 15.80 6.05 12.75
C TYR A 34 14.40 6.67 12.64
N ALA A 35 14.20 7.70 11.80
CA ALA A 35 12.88 8.24 11.52
C ALA A 35 11.97 7.22 10.81
N CYS A 36 12.56 6.22 10.12
CA CYS A 36 11.87 5.08 9.53
C CYS A 36 11.50 3.99 10.56
N ASP A 37 11.62 4.22 11.86
CA ASP A 37 11.21 3.24 12.86
C ASP A 37 9.66 3.07 12.94
N ASP A 38 9.17 2.30 13.91
CA ASP A 38 7.76 2.24 14.29
C ASP A 38 7.58 2.62 15.76
N PRO A 39 6.95 3.76 16.10
CA PRO A 39 6.11 4.60 15.23
C PRO A 39 6.90 5.34 14.14
N PHE A 40 6.28 5.49 12.96
CA PHE A 40 6.89 6.20 11.83
C PHE A 40 6.97 7.69 12.12
N ARG A 41 8.18 8.20 12.32
CA ARG A 41 8.41 9.59 12.71
C ARG A 41 8.72 10.37 11.44
N THR A 42 7.97 11.43 11.17
CA THR A 42 8.33 12.39 10.11
C THR A 42 8.28 11.78 8.70
N ALA A 43 7.12 11.26 8.31
CA ALA A 43 6.91 10.64 7.00
C ALA A 43 7.40 11.50 5.82
N ASN A 44 7.20 12.82 5.89
CA ASN A 44 7.63 13.80 4.89
C ASN A 44 9.15 13.89 4.62
N ARG A 45 10.01 13.20 5.37
CA ARG A 45 11.45 13.11 5.09
C ARG A 45 11.83 12.01 4.11
N PHE A 46 10.98 11.00 3.94
CA PHE A 46 11.25 9.89 3.03
C PHE A 46 10.60 10.13 1.66
N ALA A 47 11.07 9.44 0.63
CA ALA A 47 10.43 9.51 -0.67
C ALA A 47 9.20 8.59 -0.73
N LEU A 48 8.10 9.08 -1.33
CA LEU A 48 7.12 8.19 -1.94
C LEU A 48 7.69 7.77 -3.30
N ILE A 49 7.84 6.46 -3.49
CA ILE A 49 8.26 5.89 -4.77
C ILE A 49 7.07 5.26 -5.48
N GLU A 50 7.04 5.32 -6.81
CA GLU A 50 6.06 4.62 -7.64
C GLU A 50 6.43 3.15 -7.77
N CYS A 51 5.46 2.25 -7.57
CA CYS A 51 5.63 0.81 -7.66
C CYS A 51 5.33 0.28 -9.07
N ASP A 52 5.86 0.93 -10.11
CA ASP A 52 5.61 0.59 -11.52
C ASP A 52 6.61 -0.44 -12.11
N ASN A 53 7.79 -0.55 -11.49
CA ASN A 53 8.95 -1.20 -12.08
C ASN A 53 8.96 -2.71 -11.93
N ARG A 54 8.12 -3.41 -12.70
CA ARG A 54 8.19 -4.88 -12.86
C ARG A 54 9.52 -5.35 -13.47
N ALA A 55 10.14 -4.53 -14.32
CA ALA A 55 11.34 -4.90 -15.08
C ALA A 55 12.63 -4.97 -14.24
N ALA A 56 12.73 -4.21 -13.15
CA ALA A 56 13.93 -4.14 -12.30
C ALA A 56 14.07 -5.35 -11.34
N GLN A 57 13.03 -6.18 -11.18
CA GLN A 57 12.94 -7.18 -10.11
C GLN A 57 13.01 -8.64 -10.57
N GLY A 58 13.26 -8.87 -11.87
CA GLY A 58 13.49 -10.20 -12.44
C GLY A 58 12.23 -11.02 -12.81
N PRO A 59 12.40 -12.19 -13.44
CA PRO A 59 11.31 -12.94 -14.08
C PRO A 59 10.26 -13.51 -13.12
N ALA A 60 10.59 -13.78 -11.85
CA ALA A 60 9.65 -14.30 -10.85
C ALA A 60 8.55 -13.30 -10.43
N TYR A 61 8.72 -12.02 -10.75
CA TYR A 61 7.83 -10.93 -10.34
C TYR A 61 6.83 -10.49 -11.42
N TYR A 62 6.87 -11.08 -12.62
CA TYR A 62 6.07 -10.65 -13.77
C TYR A 62 4.55 -10.90 -13.63
N HIS A 63 4.11 -11.73 -12.69
CA HIS A 63 2.69 -12.11 -12.52
C HIS A 63 2.00 -11.48 -11.30
N GLY A 64 2.69 -10.64 -10.53
CA GLY A 64 2.14 -10.02 -9.31
C GLY A 64 1.50 -8.63 -9.51
N TYR A 65 0.66 -8.24 -8.55
CA TYR A 65 0.18 -6.85 -8.42
C TYR A 65 0.99 -6.11 -7.33
N PRO A 66 1.25 -4.80 -7.50
CA PRO A 66 2.04 -4.03 -6.56
C PRO A 66 1.28 -3.77 -5.26
N VAL A 67 2.01 -3.79 -4.15
CA VAL A 67 1.53 -3.46 -2.79
C VAL A 67 2.58 -2.64 -2.05
N CYS A 68 2.17 -1.81 -1.11
CA CYS A 68 3.09 -1.29 -0.12
C CYS A 68 3.34 -2.36 0.94
N ARG A 69 4.61 -2.58 1.26
CA ARG A 69 5.06 -3.55 2.26
C ARG A 69 5.72 -2.82 3.44
N LYS A 70 5.46 -3.33 4.64
CA LYS A 70 6.17 -2.98 5.87
C LYS A 70 6.58 -4.26 6.59
N VAL A 71 7.87 -4.38 6.86
CA VAL A 71 8.46 -5.50 7.60
C VAL A 71 9.11 -4.97 8.87
N LYS A 72 8.88 -5.65 10.00
CA LYS A 72 9.71 -5.51 11.19
C LYS A 72 10.47 -6.79 11.42
N GLN A 73 11.75 -6.65 11.65
CA GLN A 73 12.66 -7.74 11.92
C GLN A 73 13.48 -7.42 13.16
N ARG A 74 14.03 -8.45 13.79
CA ARG A 74 15.04 -8.31 14.83
C ARG A 74 16.37 -8.80 14.30
N THR A 75 17.38 -7.94 14.36
CA THR A 75 18.76 -8.31 14.02
C THR A 75 19.34 -9.24 15.10
N VAL A 76 20.45 -9.91 14.82
CA VAL A 76 21.17 -10.77 15.79
C VAL A 76 21.47 -10.05 17.10
N ASP A 77 21.84 -8.77 17.04
CA ASP A 77 22.15 -7.95 18.21
C ASP A 77 20.91 -7.52 19.03
N GLY A 78 19.74 -8.05 18.69
CA GLY A 78 18.47 -7.72 19.34
C GLY A 78 17.89 -6.36 18.96
N ARG A 79 18.50 -5.60 18.04
CA ARG A 79 17.99 -4.31 17.57
C ARG A 79 16.78 -4.48 16.64
N PRO A 80 15.73 -3.63 16.78
CA PRO A 80 14.62 -3.62 15.85
C PRO A 80 15.02 -3.00 14.52
N LEU A 81 14.58 -3.61 13.43
CA LEU A 81 14.78 -3.17 12.05
C LEU A 81 13.43 -3.05 11.36
N VAL A 82 13.10 -1.87 10.87
CA VAL A 82 11.86 -1.59 10.15
C VAL A 82 12.19 -1.21 8.71
N ILE A 83 11.64 -1.98 7.77
CA ILE A 83 11.85 -1.77 6.33
C ILE A 83 10.50 -1.50 5.68
N ARG A 84 10.43 -0.41 4.91
CA ARG A 84 9.28 -0.03 4.08
C ARG A 84 9.70 -0.04 2.61
N SER A 85 8.91 -0.71 1.77
CA SER A 85 9.22 -0.86 0.34
C SER A 85 7.95 -1.13 -0.47
N CYS A 86 8.06 -1.01 -1.80
CA CYS A 86 7.14 -1.71 -2.69
C CYS A 86 7.36 -3.23 -2.54
N GLY A 87 6.27 -3.99 -2.63
CA GLY A 87 6.27 -5.43 -2.79
C GLY A 87 5.31 -5.83 -3.91
N TRP A 88 5.35 -7.09 -4.32
CA TRP A 88 4.35 -7.63 -5.24
C TRP A 88 3.83 -8.93 -4.70
N VAL A 89 2.56 -9.18 -4.98
CA VAL A 89 1.83 -10.35 -4.53
C VAL A 89 1.34 -11.12 -5.73
N ASP A 90 1.64 -12.41 -5.76
CA ASP A 90 0.98 -13.34 -6.68
C ASP A 90 -0.49 -13.50 -6.23
N PRO A 91 -1.47 -13.27 -7.12
CA PRO A 91 -2.88 -13.47 -6.80
C PRO A 91 -3.20 -14.84 -6.18
N ASN A 92 -2.42 -15.87 -6.51
CA ASN A 92 -2.64 -17.24 -6.09
C ASN A 92 -2.03 -17.59 -4.72
N ASP A 93 -1.19 -16.72 -4.16
CA ASP A 93 -0.46 -17.03 -2.90
C ASP A 93 -1.03 -16.35 -1.65
N GLY A 94 -2.06 -15.52 -1.81
CA GLY A 94 -2.73 -14.83 -0.72
C GLY A 94 -1.87 -13.81 0.03
N GLY A 95 -0.85 -13.22 -0.61
CA GLY A 95 0.05 -12.23 0.01
C GLY A 95 1.34 -12.80 0.59
N ARG A 96 1.57 -14.11 0.45
CA ARG A 96 2.70 -14.81 1.07
C ARG A 96 4.03 -14.42 0.43
N SER A 97 4.12 -14.28 -0.90
CA SER A 97 5.35 -13.88 -1.61
C SER A 97 5.94 -12.58 -1.09
N ALA A 98 5.12 -11.56 -0.86
CA ALA A 98 5.58 -10.26 -0.40
C ALA A 98 6.22 -10.32 1.01
N CYS A 99 5.75 -11.22 1.87
CA CYS A 99 6.20 -11.37 3.26
C CYS A 99 7.11 -12.60 3.50
N ASN A 100 7.44 -13.35 2.45
CA ASN A 100 8.31 -14.52 2.58
C ASN A 100 9.74 -14.10 2.92
N GLN A 101 10.32 -14.79 3.90
CA GLN A 101 11.68 -14.56 4.42
C GLN A 101 12.80 -14.86 3.41
N LEU A 102 12.50 -15.23 2.16
CA LEU A 102 13.47 -15.73 1.17
C LEU A 102 14.65 -14.77 0.93
N SER A 103 14.50 -13.46 1.19
CA SER A 103 15.58 -12.47 1.07
C SER A 103 16.28 -12.12 2.38
N THR A 104 15.94 -12.76 3.49
CA THR A 104 16.49 -12.45 4.81
C THR A 104 17.40 -13.59 5.28
N PRO A 105 18.66 -13.33 5.63
CA PRO A 105 19.54 -14.35 6.19
C PRO A 105 18.90 -15.02 7.41
N GLY A 106 19.11 -16.33 7.60
CA GLY A 106 18.44 -17.13 8.64
C GLY A 106 18.67 -16.68 10.10
N TYR A 107 19.57 -15.73 10.32
CA TYR A 107 19.84 -15.09 11.60
C TYR A 107 18.98 -13.85 11.89
N ILE A 108 18.12 -13.43 10.96
CA ILE A 108 17.20 -12.30 11.12
C ILE A 108 15.78 -12.84 11.29
N HIS A 109 15.18 -12.53 12.43
CA HIS A 109 13.83 -12.99 12.75
C HIS A 109 12.80 -11.94 12.34
N GLN A 110 11.91 -12.27 11.41
CA GLN A 110 10.77 -11.41 11.06
C GLN A 110 9.71 -11.50 12.15
N GLU A 111 9.47 -10.39 12.85
CA GLU A 111 8.46 -10.29 13.91
C GLU A 111 7.09 -9.91 13.33
N TYR A 112 7.09 -9.10 12.27
CA TYR A 112 5.86 -8.57 11.68
C TYR A 112 6.06 -8.30 10.19
N CYS A 113 5.06 -8.65 9.38
CA CYS A 113 4.98 -8.20 8.00
C CYS A 113 3.54 -7.86 7.67
N SER A 114 3.36 -6.75 6.95
CA SER A 114 2.06 -6.30 6.47
C SER A 114 2.16 -5.76 5.06
N ILE A 115 1.08 -5.95 4.32
CA ILE A 115 0.89 -5.45 2.96
C ILE A 115 -0.39 -4.64 2.88
N CYS A 116 -0.40 -3.66 1.98
CA CYS A 116 -1.58 -2.85 1.71
C CYS A 116 -1.51 -2.22 0.30
N ASN A 117 -2.65 -1.79 -0.24
CA ASN A 117 -2.79 -1.45 -1.67
C ASN A 117 -3.33 -0.02 -1.91
N SER A 118 -3.03 0.92 -1.02
CA SER A 118 -3.37 2.34 -1.19
C SER A 118 -2.13 3.20 -0.99
N ASP A 119 -2.09 4.39 -1.60
CA ASP A 119 -0.93 5.27 -1.50
C ASP A 119 -0.51 5.52 -0.05
N ALA A 120 0.80 5.45 0.21
CA ALA A 120 1.44 5.76 1.49
C ALA A 120 0.93 4.93 2.70
N CYS A 121 0.25 3.81 2.46
CA CYS A 121 -0.42 3.04 3.52
C CYS A 121 0.51 2.26 4.44
N ASN A 122 1.79 2.12 4.08
CA ASN A 122 2.81 1.48 4.91
C ASN A 122 3.43 2.43 5.95
N SER A 123 2.88 3.64 6.13
CA SER A 123 3.30 4.62 7.15
C SER A 123 3.02 4.13 8.58
N ALA A 124 1.80 3.69 8.89
CA ALA A 124 1.36 3.37 10.24
C ALA A 124 0.73 1.96 10.33
N PRO A 125 0.63 1.35 11.52
CA PRO A 125 -0.33 0.27 11.73
C PRO A 125 -1.73 0.81 11.40
N ARG A 126 -2.46 0.16 10.50
CA ARG A 126 -3.87 0.47 10.30
C ARG A 126 -4.56 0.20 11.65
N PRO A 127 -5.15 1.19 12.34
CA PRO A 127 -6.03 0.86 13.43
C PRO A 127 -7.13 -0.03 12.83
N ASN A 128 -7.40 -1.17 13.46
CA ASN A 128 -8.56 -1.99 13.12
C ASN A 128 -9.80 -1.15 13.47
N VAL A 129 -10.24 -0.28 12.56
CA VAL A 129 -11.45 0.50 12.74
C VAL A 129 -12.62 -0.45 12.44
N PRO A 130 -13.39 -0.88 13.44
CA PRO A 130 -14.54 -1.73 13.17
C PRO A 130 -15.53 -0.99 12.27
N ALA A 131 -16.03 -1.67 11.25
CA ALA A 131 -17.00 -1.15 10.27
C ALA A 131 -18.30 -0.58 10.92
N ALA A 132 -18.53 -0.88 12.19
CA ALA A 132 -19.63 -0.36 13.00
C ALA A 132 -19.71 1.18 13.07
N ILE A 133 -18.58 1.89 12.92
CA ILE A 133 -18.56 3.37 13.01
C ILE A 133 -19.30 4.02 11.83
N PHE A 134 -19.33 3.37 10.65
CA PHE A 134 -20.07 3.87 9.49
C PHE A 134 -21.54 3.44 9.46
N ALA A 135 -21.94 2.41 10.21
CA ALA A 135 -23.31 1.92 10.26
C ALA A 135 -24.25 2.85 11.06
N ALA A 136 -23.74 3.49 12.12
CA ALA A 136 -24.51 4.39 12.97
C ALA A 136 -25.09 5.63 12.25
N PRO A 137 -24.30 6.40 11.45
CA PRO A 137 -24.85 7.56 10.74
C PRO A 137 -25.80 7.18 9.60
N LEU A 138 -25.56 6.06 8.91
CA LEU A 138 -26.45 5.58 7.84
C LEU A 138 -27.81 5.11 8.37
N ALA A 139 -27.84 4.42 9.52
CA ALA A 139 -29.08 4.03 10.17
C ALA A 139 -29.88 5.25 10.68
N ALA A 140 -29.19 6.27 11.19
CA ALA A 140 -29.83 7.52 11.63
C ALA A 140 -30.43 8.33 10.45
N LEU A 141 -29.70 8.44 9.32
CA LEU A 141 -30.20 9.04 8.09
C LEU A 141 -31.39 8.27 7.52
N ALA A 142 -31.33 6.94 7.49
CA ALA A 142 -32.44 6.10 7.03
C ALA A 142 -33.67 6.18 7.93
N ALA A 143 -33.50 6.42 9.23
CA ALA A 143 -34.58 6.65 10.18
C ALA A 143 -35.19 8.06 10.07
N TRP A 144 -34.38 9.07 9.74
CA TRP A 144 -34.85 10.44 9.49
C TRP A 144 -35.63 10.56 8.18
N MET A 145 -35.19 9.90 7.11
CA MET A 145 -35.89 9.89 5.81
C MET A 145 -37.23 9.13 5.81
N ARG A 146 -37.55 8.39 6.89
CA ARG A 146 -38.81 7.65 7.06
C ARG A 146 -39.85 8.35 7.93
N ARG A 147 -39.52 9.53 8.45
CA ARG A 147 -40.46 10.44 9.15
C ARG A 147 -40.89 11.55 8.20
#